data_AF-A0A7X6RF56-F1
#
_entry.id   AF-A0A7X6RF56-F1
#
_cell.length_a   1.000
_cell.length_b   1.000
_cell.length_c   1.000
_cell.angle_alpha   90.00
_cell.angle_beta   90.00
_cell.angle_gamma   90.00
#
_symmetry.space_group_name_H-M   'P 1'
#
loop_
_entity.id
_entity.type
_entity.pdbx_description
1 polymer ?
#
loop_
_entity_poly.entity_id
_entity_poly.type
_entity_poly.pdbx_seq_one_letter_code
_entity_poly.pdbx_strand_id
1 'polypeptide(L)'
;MTATVLLLDPRWPTLIPLHLAGRISGEVAFTPEVPVDVRWALDTAGGEHRWLISTDPEDPEVLRWQGEGAVTERVDSLADPVYQATRTMHAARRRGEWEQEMTHQSLLPYLREEAEEVAEAIEDDLPSDALKSELADLLLQILFHAEIASEGGAFDFAEVADAFVQKMRRRAPYLFDGSTGLVDKATQDRLWAEGKAQGADSQSEQQ
;
A
#
# COMPACT_ATOMS: atom_id res chain seq x y z
N MET A 1 -3.75 -28.96 22.65
CA MET A 1 -3.66 -27.50 22.63
C MET A 1 -3.63 -27.03 21.20
N THR A 2 -4.60 -26.24 20.77
CA THR A 2 -4.66 -25.64 19.44
C THR A 2 -3.81 -24.37 19.45
N ALA A 3 -2.90 -24.26 18.48
CA ALA A 3 -2.03 -23.11 18.31
C ALA A 3 -2.47 -22.28 17.12
N THR A 4 -2.45 -20.95 17.26
CA THR A 4 -2.79 -20.00 16.21
C THR A 4 -1.69 -18.96 16.05
N VAL A 5 -1.27 -18.70 14.82
CA VAL A 5 -0.48 -17.52 14.45
C VAL A 5 -1.45 -16.46 13.95
N LEU A 6 -1.47 -15.30 14.61
CA LEU A 6 -2.20 -14.13 14.14
C LEU A 6 -1.22 -13.14 13.50
N LEU A 7 -1.37 -12.94 12.20
CA LEU A 7 -0.61 -11.97 11.43
C LEU A 7 -1.37 -10.64 11.36
N LEU A 8 -0.78 -9.62 11.98
CA LEU A 8 -1.22 -8.24 11.94
C LEU A 8 -0.63 -7.51 10.73
N ASP A 9 -1.22 -6.37 10.40
CA ASP A 9 -0.71 -5.50 9.34
C ASP A 9 0.44 -4.65 9.87
N PRO A 10 1.65 -4.72 9.29
CA PRO A 10 2.78 -3.92 9.77
C PRO A 10 2.56 -2.41 9.57
N ARG A 11 1.62 -1.98 8.72
CA ARG A 11 1.22 -0.57 8.60
C ARG A 11 0.48 -0.08 9.84
N TRP A 12 -0.21 -0.99 10.52
CA TRP A 12 -1.04 -0.70 11.70
C TRP A 12 -0.90 -1.81 12.75
N PRO A 13 0.29 -1.95 13.35
CA PRO A 13 0.60 -3.09 14.21
C PRO A 13 -0.18 -3.07 15.53
N THR A 14 -0.89 -1.98 15.84
CA THR A 14 -1.75 -1.81 17.01
C THR A 14 -3.23 -2.08 16.73
N LEU A 15 -3.62 -2.34 15.47
CA LEU A 15 -5.02 -2.58 15.09
C LEU A 15 -5.33 -4.07 15.06
N ILE A 16 -6.01 -4.54 16.11
CA ILE A 16 -6.60 -5.89 16.17
C ILE A 16 -8.12 -5.78 15.98
N PRO A 17 -8.72 -6.37 14.93
CA PRO A 17 -10.17 -6.41 14.76
C PRO A 17 -10.87 -7.01 15.98
N LEU A 18 -11.96 -6.38 16.43
CA LEU A 18 -12.67 -6.77 17.67
C LEU A 18 -13.12 -8.24 17.68
N HIS A 19 -13.52 -8.79 16.52
CA HIS A 19 -13.92 -10.19 16.40
C HIS A 19 -12.75 -11.17 16.59
N LEU A 20 -11.52 -10.75 16.33
CA LEU A 20 -10.30 -11.50 16.63
C LEU A 20 -9.88 -11.29 18.09
N ALA A 21 -9.90 -10.04 18.56
CA ALA A 21 -9.55 -9.70 19.94
C ALA A 21 -10.38 -10.50 20.96
N GLY A 22 -11.69 -10.66 20.73
CA GLY A 22 -12.57 -11.44 21.60
C GLY A 22 -12.31 -12.96 21.60
N ARG A 23 -11.46 -13.48 20.70
CA ARG A 23 -11.08 -14.90 20.62
C ARG A 23 -9.72 -15.19 21.24
N ILE A 24 -8.87 -14.17 21.36
CA ILE A 24 -7.55 -14.29 21.96
C ILE A 24 -7.73 -14.59 23.45
N SER A 25 -7.24 -15.76 23.86
CA SER A 25 -7.34 -16.30 25.21
C SER A 25 -6.25 -17.35 25.42
N GLY A 26 -5.93 -17.68 26.67
CA GLY A 26 -4.84 -18.59 27.00
C GLY A 26 -3.45 -17.94 26.86
N GLU A 27 -2.46 -18.72 26.44
CA GLU A 27 -1.07 -18.26 26.33
C GLU A 27 -0.89 -17.41 25.07
N VAL A 28 -0.33 -16.20 25.20
CA VAL A 28 -0.06 -15.31 24.07
C VAL A 28 1.42 -14.95 24.06
N ALA A 29 2.09 -15.27 22.95
CA ALA A 29 3.44 -14.87 22.62
C ALA A 29 3.41 -13.80 21.52
N PHE A 30 4.49 -13.02 21.46
CA PHE A 30 4.66 -11.93 20.50
C PHE A 30 6.07 -11.95 19.96
N THR A 31 6.21 -11.79 18.66
CA THR A 31 7.50 -11.51 18.03
C THR A 31 7.97 -10.08 18.36
N PRO A 32 9.26 -9.75 18.21
CA PRO A 32 9.84 -8.49 18.69
C PRO A 32 9.25 -7.22 18.08
N GLU A 33 8.79 -7.29 16.83
CA GLU A 33 8.27 -6.17 16.06
C GLU A 33 6.87 -5.71 16.50
N VAL A 34 6.13 -6.54 17.23
CA VAL A 34 4.82 -6.14 17.77
C VAL A 34 4.99 -5.14 18.91
N PRO A 35 4.38 -3.94 18.85
CA PRO A 35 4.48 -2.91 19.88
C PRO A 35 4.08 -3.39 21.29
N VAL A 36 4.76 -2.86 22.32
CA VAL A 36 4.59 -3.30 23.71
C VAL A 36 3.21 -2.98 24.29
N ASP A 37 2.61 -1.86 23.88
CA ASP A 37 1.26 -1.45 24.28
C ASP A 37 0.18 -2.46 23.86
N VAL A 38 0.32 -3.07 22.67
CA VAL A 38 -0.54 -4.18 22.21
C VAL A 38 -0.44 -5.38 23.14
N ARG A 39 0.78 -5.69 23.61
CA ARG A 39 1.05 -6.85 24.47
C ARG A 39 0.35 -6.75 25.82
N TRP A 40 0.15 -5.54 26.32
CA TRP A 40 -0.53 -5.28 27.60
C TRP A 40 -2.05 -5.17 27.46
N ALA A 41 -2.56 -4.88 26.27
CA ALA A 41 -3.99 -4.71 26.03
C ALA A 41 -4.75 -6.05 25.93
N LEU A 42 -4.04 -7.15 25.68
CA LEU A 42 -4.64 -8.48 25.55
C LEU A 42 -4.70 -9.17 26.91
N ASP A 43 -5.93 -9.43 27.39
CA ASP A 43 -6.18 -10.20 28.60
C ASP A 43 -5.96 -11.69 28.33
N THR A 44 -4.98 -12.29 29.01
CA THR A 44 -4.52 -13.67 28.79
C THR A 44 -5.01 -14.65 29.84
N ALA A 45 -6.02 -14.26 30.64
CA ALA A 45 -6.50 -15.10 31.73
C ALA A 45 -7.27 -16.35 31.25
N GLY A 46 -6.60 -17.51 31.33
CA GLY A 46 -7.21 -18.83 31.19
C GLY A 46 -7.47 -19.30 29.75
N GLY A 47 -7.36 -20.61 29.51
CA GLY A 47 -7.59 -21.25 28.21
C GLY A 47 -6.51 -22.28 27.85
N GLU A 48 -6.82 -23.19 26.93
CA GLU A 48 -5.87 -24.19 26.39
C GLU A 48 -5.29 -23.78 25.01
N HIS A 49 -5.66 -22.59 24.52
CA HIS A 49 -5.22 -22.03 23.25
C HIS A 49 -3.88 -21.32 23.41
N ARG A 50 -3.02 -21.45 22.39
CA ARG A 50 -1.74 -20.73 22.31
C ARG A 50 -1.75 -19.81 21.09
N TRP A 51 -1.35 -18.57 21.28
CA TRP A 51 -1.31 -17.56 20.23
C TRP A 51 0.12 -17.07 20.03
N LEU A 52 0.52 -16.90 18.78
CA LEU A 52 1.68 -16.11 18.39
C LEU A 52 1.18 -14.94 17.56
N ILE A 53 1.43 -13.72 18.02
CA ILE A 53 1.05 -12.50 17.32
C ILE A 53 2.29 -11.89 16.70
N SER A 54 2.24 -11.60 15.41
CA SER A 54 3.37 -11.07 14.64
C SER A 54 2.87 -10.16 13.52
N THR A 55 3.72 -9.24 13.05
CA THR A 55 3.47 -8.48 11.82
C THR A 55 4.34 -8.97 10.66
N ASP A 56 5.29 -9.86 10.94
CA ASP A 56 6.24 -10.42 9.98
C ASP A 56 5.93 -11.90 9.69
N PRO A 57 5.35 -12.23 8.52
CA PRO A 57 5.09 -13.61 8.14
C PRO A 57 6.37 -14.43 7.89
N GLU A 58 7.53 -13.80 7.75
CA GLU A 58 8.83 -14.46 7.54
C GLU A 58 9.63 -14.62 8.85
N ASP A 59 9.09 -14.19 10.00
CA ASP A 59 9.76 -14.36 11.30
C ASP A 59 10.04 -15.86 11.60
N PRO A 60 11.25 -16.22 12.08
CA PRO A 60 11.58 -17.62 12.35
C PRO A 60 10.62 -18.33 13.32
N GLU A 61 10.05 -17.63 14.29
CA GLU A 61 9.08 -18.19 15.21
C GLU A 61 7.73 -18.45 14.52
N VAL A 62 7.29 -17.53 13.66
CA VAL A 62 6.09 -17.71 12.82
C VAL A 62 6.23 -18.94 11.94
N LEU A 63 7.34 -19.06 11.21
CA LEU A 63 7.63 -20.20 10.34
C LEU A 63 7.69 -21.51 11.13
N ARG A 64 8.24 -21.49 12.35
CA ARG A 64 8.29 -22.66 13.24
C ARG A 64 6.89 -23.10 13.66
N TRP A 65 6.04 -22.20 14.16
CA TRP A 65 4.68 -22.53 14.58
C TRP A 65 3.82 -23.05 13.42
N GLN A 66 3.97 -22.45 12.23
CA GLN A 66 3.31 -22.93 11.02
C GLN A 66 3.77 -24.34 10.64
N GLY A 67 5.08 -24.61 10.71
CA GLY A 67 5.65 -25.95 10.50
C GLY A 67 5.17 -26.99 11.51
N GLU A 68 4.82 -26.57 12.73
CA GLU A 68 4.22 -27.40 13.77
C GLU A 68 2.69 -27.58 13.61
N GLY A 69 2.08 -26.98 12.58
CA GLY A 69 0.67 -27.12 12.26
C GLY A 69 -0.25 -26.09 12.93
N ALA A 70 0.28 -24.96 13.39
CA ALA A 70 -0.54 -23.86 13.90
C ALA A 70 -1.46 -23.29 12.81
N VAL A 71 -2.71 -22.98 13.18
CA VAL A 71 -3.65 -22.29 12.29
C VAL A 71 -3.13 -20.88 12.03
N THR A 72 -3.08 -20.43 10.78
CA THR A 72 -2.69 -19.05 10.46
C THR A 72 -3.93 -18.21 10.20
N GLU A 73 -4.12 -17.19 11.01
CA GLU A 73 -5.12 -16.15 10.81
C GLU A 73 -4.44 -14.84 10.41
N ARG A 74 -5.05 -14.13 9.47
CA ARG A 74 -4.55 -12.87 8.94
C ARG A 74 -5.63 -11.83 9.11
N VAL A 75 -5.27 -10.63 9.53
CA VAL A 75 -6.22 -9.51 9.52
C VAL A 75 -6.63 -9.18 8.08
N ASP A 76 -7.89 -8.80 7.87
CA ASP A 76 -8.43 -8.53 6.53
C ASP A 76 -7.66 -7.44 5.78
N SER A 77 -7.04 -6.50 6.50
CA SER A 77 -6.27 -5.42 5.89
C SER A 77 -5.02 -5.91 5.16
N LEU A 78 -4.51 -7.11 5.48
CA LEU A 78 -3.44 -7.75 4.71
C LEU A 78 -3.91 -8.17 3.31
N ALA A 79 -5.22 -8.30 3.07
CA ALA A 79 -5.76 -8.63 1.74
C ALA A 79 -5.99 -7.40 0.85
N ASP A 80 -5.64 -6.19 1.31
CA ASP A 80 -5.71 -4.95 0.53
C ASP A 80 -4.90 -5.08 -0.78
N PRO A 81 -5.54 -5.00 -1.97
CA PRO A 81 -4.86 -5.17 -3.24
C PRO A 81 -3.76 -4.14 -3.51
N VAL A 82 -3.91 -2.90 -3.03
CA VAL A 82 -2.89 -1.85 -3.23
C VAL A 82 -1.65 -2.19 -2.41
N TYR A 83 -1.86 -2.61 -1.17
CA TYR A 83 -0.77 -3.10 -0.32
C TYR A 83 -0.09 -4.32 -0.92
N GLN A 84 -0.85 -5.29 -1.42
CA GLN A 84 -0.29 -6.47 -2.10
C GLN A 84 0.53 -6.09 -3.34
N ALA A 85 0.10 -5.10 -4.12
CA ALA A 85 0.85 -4.62 -5.27
C ALA A 85 2.22 -4.02 -4.87
N THR A 86 2.24 -3.12 -3.87
CA THR A 86 3.48 -2.53 -3.35
C THR A 86 4.43 -3.60 -2.78
N ARG A 87 3.92 -4.55 -2.00
CA ARG A 87 4.71 -5.67 -1.48
C ARG A 87 5.26 -6.59 -2.57
N THR A 88 4.47 -6.84 -3.60
CA THR A 88 4.87 -7.69 -4.72
C THR A 88 6.03 -7.04 -5.47
N MET A 89 5.96 -5.73 -5.72
CA MET A 89 7.06 -4.98 -6.32
C MET A 89 8.32 -5.01 -5.44
N HIS A 90 8.18 -4.74 -4.14
CA HIS A 90 9.31 -4.83 -3.20
C HIS A 90 9.95 -6.23 -3.20
N ALA A 91 9.14 -7.29 -3.23
CA ALA A 91 9.64 -8.66 -3.30
C ALA A 91 10.32 -8.96 -4.65
N ALA A 92 9.77 -8.45 -5.75
CA ALA A 92 10.34 -8.61 -7.10
C ALA A 92 11.72 -7.95 -7.18
N ARG A 93 11.85 -6.69 -6.76
CA ARG A 93 13.13 -5.96 -6.66
C ARG A 93 14.15 -6.62 -5.72
N ARG A 94 13.72 -7.42 -4.76
CA ARG A 94 14.64 -8.17 -3.88
C ARG A 94 15.04 -9.56 -4.39
N ARG A 95 14.28 -10.16 -5.30
CA ARG A 95 14.44 -11.58 -5.67
C ARG A 95 14.74 -11.80 -7.16
N GLY A 96 14.27 -10.91 -8.03
CA GLY A 96 14.40 -11.03 -9.47
C GLY A 96 15.63 -10.30 -10.01
N GLU A 97 16.44 -10.98 -10.80
CA GLU A 97 17.67 -10.44 -11.39
C GLU A 97 17.35 -9.30 -12.38
N TRP A 98 16.38 -9.52 -13.27
CA TRP A 98 15.94 -8.49 -14.22
C TRP A 98 15.36 -7.27 -13.50
N GLU A 99 14.51 -7.50 -12.51
CA GLU A 99 13.90 -6.44 -11.73
C GLU A 99 14.96 -5.60 -11.04
N GLN A 100 16.00 -6.21 -10.47
CA GLN A 100 17.13 -5.51 -9.82
C GLN A 100 17.93 -4.63 -10.79
N GLU A 101 18.13 -5.10 -12.03
CA GLU A 101 18.88 -4.37 -13.05
C GLU A 101 18.14 -3.12 -13.56
N MET A 102 16.83 -3.02 -13.34
CA MET A 102 16.05 -1.89 -13.82
C MET A 102 16.43 -0.57 -13.11
N THR A 103 16.44 0.49 -13.89
CA THR A 103 16.66 1.89 -13.48
C THR A 103 15.52 2.75 -14.02
N HIS A 104 15.35 3.97 -13.50
CA HIS A 104 14.37 4.90 -14.07
C HIS A 104 14.55 5.07 -15.59
N GLN A 105 15.79 5.14 -16.06
CA GLN A 105 16.13 5.37 -17.45
C GLN A 105 15.86 4.14 -18.33
N SER A 106 16.21 2.94 -17.86
CA SER A 106 15.99 1.70 -18.62
C SER A 106 14.50 1.35 -18.73
N LEU A 107 13.66 1.84 -17.83
CA LEU A 107 12.21 1.62 -17.82
C LEU A 107 11.44 2.55 -18.76
N LEU A 108 12.03 3.66 -19.23
CA LEU A 108 11.34 4.65 -20.07
C LEU A 108 10.71 4.09 -21.36
N PRO A 109 11.32 3.12 -22.08
CA PRO A 109 10.68 2.52 -23.25
C PRO A 109 9.37 1.82 -22.87
N TYR A 110 9.39 0.99 -21.83
CA TYR A 110 8.21 0.29 -21.32
C TYR A 110 7.15 1.27 -20.86
N LEU A 111 7.50 2.26 -20.03
CA LEU A 111 6.55 3.29 -19.59
C LEU A 111 5.83 4.00 -20.75
N ARG A 112 6.53 4.23 -21.87
CA ARG A 112 5.91 4.85 -23.05
C ARG A 112 4.99 3.88 -23.78
N GLU A 113 5.43 2.63 -23.93
CA GLU A 113 4.64 1.55 -24.54
C GLU A 113 3.32 1.36 -23.78
N GLU A 114 3.37 1.13 -22.46
CA GLU A 114 2.17 0.93 -21.62
C GLU A 114 1.22 2.14 -21.66
N ALA A 115 1.78 3.36 -21.73
CA ALA A 115 0.98 4.57 -21.82
C ALA A 115 0.25 4.69 -23.17
N GLU A 116 0.89 4.25 -24.26
CA GLU A 116 0.23 4.19 -25.57
C GLU A 116 -0.75 3.02 -25.65
N GLU A 117 -0.48 1.86 -25.06
CA GLU A 117 -1.43 0.74 -25.04
C GLU A 117 -2.72 1.10 -24.28
N VAL A 118 -2.62 1.87 -23.18
CA VAL A 118 -3.79 2.46 -22.53
C VAL A 118 -4.54 3.42 -23.46
N ALA A 119 -3.82 4.24 -24.23
CA ALA A 119 -4.44 5.17 -25.19
C ALA A 119 -5.15 4.42 -26.32
N GLU A 120 -4.48 3.43 -26.93
CA GLU A 120 -5.03 2.56 -27.97
C GLU A 120 -6.28 1.82 -27.47
N ALA A 121 -6.24 1.27 -26.25
CA ALA A 121 -7.41 0.59 -25.67
C ALA A 121 -8.64 1.51 -25.55
N ILE A 122 -8.43 2.80 -25.30
CA ILE A 122 -9.49 3.82 -25.24
C ILE A 122 -9.95 4.22 -26.65
N GLU A 123 -9.00 4.47 -27.56
CA GLU A 123 -9.27 4.92 -28.93
C GLU A 123 -10.04 3.87 -29.74
N ASP A 124 -9.70 2.60 -29.54
CA ASP A 124 -10.32 1.46 -30.22
C ASP A 124 -11.58 0.92 -29.51
N ASP A 125 -12.02 1.57 -28.42
CA ASP A 125 -13.19 1.17 -27.61
C ASP A 125 -13.12 -0.31 -27.19
N LEU A 126 -11.94 -0.73 -26.72
CA LEU A 126 -11.72 -2.11 -26.30
C LEU A 126 -12.58 -2.47 -25.07
N PRO A 127 -12.90 -3.77 -24.88
CA PRO A 127 -13.67 -4.21 -23.72
C PRO A 127 -13.01 -3.78 -22.40
N SER A 128 -13.83 -3.52 -21.38
CA SER A 128 -13.34 -2.98 -20.10
C SER A 128 -12.26 -3.84 -19.43
N ASP A 129 -12.25 -5.15 -19.65
CA ASP A 129 -11.19 -6.03 -19.14
C ASP A 129 -9.84 -5.80 -19.82
N ALA A 130 -9.81 -5.43 -21.11
CA ALA A 130 -8.59 -5.07 -21.82
C ALA A 130 -8.03 -3.75 -21.28
N LEU A 131 -8.86 -2.70 -21.20
CA LEU A 131 -8.46 -1.41 -20.60
C LEU A 131 -7.95 -1.59 -19.16
N LYS A 132 -8.59 -2.48 -18.37
CA LYS A 132 -8.13 -2.78 -17.01
C LYS A 132 -6.75 -3.46 -17.01
N SER A 133 -6.44 -4.28 -18.01
CA SER A 133 -5.12 -4.90 -18.16
C SER A 133 -4.07 -3.83 -18.42
N GLU A 134 -4.27 -2.98 -19.43
CA GLU A 134 -3.28 -1.94 -19.78
C GLU A 134 -3.08 -0.94 -18.62
N LEU A 135 -4.14 -0.60 -17.89
CA LEU A 135 -4.02 0.24 -16.69
C LEU A 135 -3.23 -0.45 -15.56
N ALA A 136 -3.27 -1.78 -15.48
CA ALA A 136 -2.48 -2.53 -14.51
C ALA A 136 -0.99 -2.56 -14.91
N ASP A 137 -0.69 -2.67 -16.20
CA ASP A 137 0.69 -2.64 -16.70
C ASP A 137 1.29 -1.22 -16.62
N LEU A 138 0.49 -0.18 -16.86
CA LEU A 138 0.90 1.20 -16.55
C LEU A 138 1.13 1.41 -15.03
N LEU A 139 0.30 0.80 -14.17
CA LEU A 139 0.52 0.82 -12.72
C LEU A 139 1.81 0.08 -12.31
N LEU A 140 2.17 -1.01 -13.00
CA LEU A 140 3.43 -1.72 -12.80
C LEU A 140 4.62 -0.77 -13.00
N GLN A 141 4.59 0.07 -14.03
CA GLN A 141 5.65 1.06 -14.28
C GLN A 141 5.73 2.13 -13.17
N ILE A 142 4.58 2.59 -12.67
CA ILE A 142 4.54 3.52 -11.52
C ILE A 142 5.16 2.87 -10.27
N LEU A 143 4.83 1.61 -9.99
CA LEU A 143 5.37 0.86 -8.85
C LEU A 143 6.88 0.66 -8.96
N PHE A 144 7.40 0.34 -10.15
CA PHE A 144 8.84 0.23 -10.37
C PHE A 144 9.56 1.54 -10.03
N HIS A 145 9.07 2.67 -10.56
CA HIS A 145 9.68 3.95 -10.28
C HIS A 145 9.59 4.35 -8.80
N ALA A 146 8.49 4.04 -8.14
CA ALA A 146 8.34 4.28 -6.70
C ALA A 146 9.30 3.40 -5.87
N GLU A 147 9.48 2.13 -6.21
CA GLU A 147 10.38 1.23 -5.50
C GLU A 147 11.85 1.62 -5.71
N ILE A 148 12.25 1.96 -6.94
CA ILE A 148 13.62 2.45 -7.23
C ILE A 148 13.93 3.74 -6.45
N ALA A 149 12.96 4.66 -6.37
CA ALA A 149 13.11 5.89 -5.59
C ALA A 149 13.20 5.60 -4.08
N SER A 150 12.43 4.63 -3.59
CA SER A 150 12.40 4.21 -2.18
C SER A 150 13.74 3.58 -1.77
N GLU A 151 14.32 2.73 -2.61
CA GLU A 151 15.66 2.14 -2.40
C GLU A 151 16.75 3.22 -2.28
N GLY A 152 16.60 4.33 -3.00
CA GLY A 152 17.47 5.51 -2.92
C GLY A 152 17.19 6.44 -1.73
N GLY A 153 16.17 6.14 -0.92
CA GLY A 153 15.72 6.98 0.19
C GLY A 153 15.08 8.31 -0.24
N ALA A 154 14.55 8.38 -1.48
CA ALA A 154 13.99 9.61 -2.04
C ALA A 154 12.49 9.75 -1.77
N PHE A 155 11.69 8.79 -2.22
CA PHE A 155 10.25 8.70 -1.94
C PHE A 155 9.72 7.29 -2.21
N ASP A 156 8.60 6.92 -1.61
CA ASP A 156 7.89 5.66 -1.89
C ASP A 156 6.53 5.86 -2.60
N PHE A 157 5.80 4.76 -2.84
CA PHE A 157 4.49 4.80 -3.50
C PHE A 157 3.43 5.54 -2.67
N ALA A 158 3.50 5.47 -1.33
CA ALA A 158 2.57 6.19 -0.47
C ALA A 158 2.80 7.71 -0.56
N GLU A 159 4.05 8.15 -0.68
CA GLU A 159 4.40 9.54 -0.92
C GLU A 159 3.97 10.03 -2.31
N VAL A 160 4.02 9.19 -3.35
CA VAL A 160 3.42 9.50 -4.67
C VAL A 160 1.91 9.73 -4.54
N ALA A 161 1.22 8.86 -3.81
CA ALA A 161 -0.22 8.97 -3.57
C ALA A 161 -0.57 10.21 -2.74
N ASP A 162 0.18 10.52 -1.68
CA ASP A 162 -0.01 11.76 -0.90
C ASP A 162 0.25 12.99 -1.76
N ALA A 163 1.32 13.01 -2.57
CA ALA A 163 1.60 14.11 -3.48
C ALA A 163 0.45 14.38 -4.47
N PHE A 164 -0.23 13.33 -4.94
CA PHE A 164 -1.47 13.46 -5.71
C PHE A 164 -2.60 14.10 -4.88
N VAL A 165 -2.86 13.60 -3.67
CA VAL A 165 -3.90 14.15 -2.79
C VAL A 165 -3.63 15.62 -2.47
N GLN A 166 -2.40 15.99 -2.10
CA GLN A 166 -2.02 17.37 -1.83
C GLN A 166 -2.21 18.28 -3.06
N LYS A 167 -1.87 17.77 -4.26
CA LYS A 167 -2.12 18.48 -5.52
C LYS A 167 -3.62 18.72 -5.73
N MET A 168 -4.45 17.71 -5.45
CA MET A 168 -5.91 17.84 -5.56
C MET A 168 -6.49 18.78 -4.50
N ARG A 169 -5.99 18.77 -3.26
CA ARG A 169 -6.40 19.75 -2.22
C ARG A 169 -6.17 21.19 -2.65
N ARG A 170 -5.09 21.47 -3.38
CA ARG A 170 -4.79 22.81 -3.91
C ARG A 170 -5.63 23.17 -5.15
N ARG A 171 -5.78 22.24 -6.10
CA ARG A 171 -6.39 22.52 -7.42
C ARG A 171 -7.90 22.29 -7.48
N ALA A 172 -8.44 21.52 -6.56
CA ALA A 172 -9.85 21.20 -6.44
C ALA A 172 -10.27 21.12 -4.95
N PRO A 173 -10.14 22.24 -4.18
CA PRO A 173 -10.40 22.25 -2.75
C PRO A 173 -11.83 21.86 -2.37
N TYR A 174 -12.80 22.08 -3.27
CA TYR A 174 -14.20 21.69 -3.11
C TYR A 174 -14.41 20.18 -2.93
N LEU A 175 -13.41 19.34 -3.24
CA LEU A 175 -13.45 17.91 -2.94
C LEU A 175 -13.16 17.59 -1.47
N PHE A 176 -12.68 18.56 -0.68
CA PHE A 176 -12.13 18.34 0.66
C PHE A 176 -12.67 19.29 1.74
N ASP A 177 -13.41 20.34 1.36
CA ASP A 177 -13.89 21.39 2.27
C ASP A 177 -15.33 21.15 2.79
N GLY A 178 -15.93 20.01 2.45
CA GLY A 178 -17.29 19.66 2.84
C GLY A 178 -18.37 20.18 1.89
N SER A 179 -18.00 20.77 0.75
CA SER A 179 -18.93 21.09 -0.34
C SER A 179 -19.65 19.83 -0.86
N THR A 180 -20.95 19.95 -1.12
CA THR A 180 -21.81 18.82 -1.56
C THR A 180 -22.52 19.08 -2.90
N GLY A 181 -22.39 20.30 -3.45
CA GLY A 181 -23.02 20.71 -4.70
C GLY A 181 -22.11 20.55 -5.92
N LEU A 182 -22.71 20.57 -7.11
CA LEU A 182 -21.96 20.62 -8.36
C LEU A 182 -21.18 21.92 -8.44
N VAL A 183 -19.90 21.80 -8.77
CA VAL A 183 -19.05 22.94 -9.11
C VAL A 183 -19.00 23.05 -10.62
N ASP A 184 -19.35 24.21 -11.17
CA ASP A 184 -19.39 24.42 -12.60
C ASP A 184 -17.97 24.41 -13.21
N LYS A 185 -17.87 24.08 -14.50
CA LYS A 185 -16.60 23.96 -15.21
C LYS A 185 -15.75 25.24 -15.15
N ALA A 186 -16.36 26.42 -15.24
CA ALA A 186 -15.60 27.67 -15.21
C ALA A 186 -14.92 27.88 -13.85
N THR A 187 -15.62 27.55 -12.76
CA THR A 187 -15.05 27.53 -11.42
C THR A 187 -13.94 26.48 -11.29
N GLN A 188 -14.14 25.27 -11.80
CA GLN A 188 -13.11 24.21 -11.77
C GLN A 188 -11.85 24.63 -12.53
N ASP A 189 -11.98 25.15 -13.76
CA ASP A 189 -10.86 25.59 -14.59
C ASP A 189 -10.08 26.73 -13.91
N ARG A 190 -10.79 27.68 -13.27
CA ARG A 190 -10.18 28.77 -12.50
C ARG A 190 -9.38 28.24 -11.29
N LEU A 191 -9.99 27.40 -10.46
CA LEU A 191 -9.34 26.83 -9.27
C LEU A 191 -8.11 25.99 -9.66
N TRP A 192 -8.20 25.26 -10.77
CA TRP A 192 -7.09 24.46 -11.27
C TRP A 192 -5.90 25.32 -11.69
N ALA A 193 -6.15 26.44 -12.38
CA ALA A 193 -5.11 27.38 -12.78
C ALA A 193 -4.45 28.06 -11.57
N GLU A 194 -5.25 28.51 -10.60
CA GLU A 194 -4.78 29.11 -9.34
C GLU A 194 -3.90 28.12 -8.55
N GLY A 195 -4.37 26.89 -8.34
CA GLY A 195 -3.62 25.86 -7.62
C GLY A 195 -2.38 25.35 -8.36
N LYS A 196 -2.30 25.51 -9.69
CA LYS A 196 -1.07 25.26 -10.47
C LYS A 196 -0.01 26.34 -10.19
N ALA A 197 -0.40 27.61 -10.22
CA ALA A 197 0.52 28.74 -10.00
C ALA A 197 1.17 28.66 -8.60
N GLN A 198 0.35 28.45 -7.56
CA GLN A 198 0.83 28.31 -6.18
C GLN A 198 1.86 27.18 -5.99
N GLY A 199 1.70 26.06 -6.71
CA GLY A 199 2.61 24.92 -6.60
C GLY A 199 3.93 25.09 -7.34
N ALA A 200 3.98 25.92 -8.39
CA ALA A 200 5.22 26.22 -9.11
C ALA A 200 6.13 27.16 -8.31
N ASP A 201 5.54 28.11 -7.58
CA ASP A 201 6.26 29.01 -6.69
C ASP A 201 6.91 28.23 -5.51
N SER A 202 6.21 27.26 -4.93
CA SER A 202 6.78 26.43 -3.85
C SER A 202 7.89 25.47 -4.29
N GLN A 203 7.90 25.04 -5.57
CA GLN A 203 8.95 24.17 -6.12
C GLN A 203 10.22 24.93 -6.51
N SER A 204 10.12 26.23 -6.77
CA SER A 204 11.26 27.09 -7.10
C SER A 204 12.00 27.65 -5.88
N GLU A 205 11.36 27.66 -4.71
CA GLU A 205 11.99 28.03 -3.43
C GLU A 205 12.75 26.86 -2.75
N GLN A 206 12.57 25.62 -3.21
CA GLN A 206 13.21 24.42 -2.64
C GLN A 206 14.39 23.87 -3.47
N GLN A 207 14.81 24.57 -4.53
CA GLN A 207 16.03 24.30 -5.31
C GLN A 207 17.09 25.36 -5.05
#